data_AF-A0A7W1N571-F1
#
_entry.id   AF-A0A7W1N571-F1
#
_cell.length_a   1.000
_cell.length_b   1.000
_cell.length_c   1.000
_cell.angle_alpha   90.00
_cell.angle_beta   90.00
_cell.angle_gamma   90.00
#
_symmetry.space_group_name_H-M   'P 1'
#
loop_
_entity.id
_entity.type
_entity.pdbx_description
1 polymer ?
#
loop_
_entity_poly.entity_id
_entity_poly.type
_entity_poly.pdbx_seq_one_letter_code
_entity_poly.pdbx_strand_id
1 'polypeptide(L)'
;MLQLVGLMHLVDVRIDAETIAEHALRSQPAPDQLLYACRQLGVAPAAVAPLTHSGAGVAAALSAGLEVVGVAQGAQAERLRGFGAQHVVPTLEALLDPRLSSPDAPTTERRSGWK
;
A
#
# COMPACT_ATOMS: atom_id res chain seq x y z
N MET A 1 -4.99 11.12 -13.05
CA MET A 1 -5.09 9.67 -13.36
C MET A 1 -6.25 9.01 -12.62
N LEU A 2 -6.29 8.97 -11.27
CA LEU A 2 -7.38 8.33 -10.50
C LEU A 2 -8.79 8.82 -10.86
N GLN A 3 -8.96 10.13 -11.08
CA GLN A 3 -10.24 10.70 -11.51
C GLN A 3 -10.68 10.22 -12.91
N LEU A 4 -9.73 10.02 -13.83
CA LEU A 4 -10.02 9.59 -15.20
C LEU A 4 -10.51 8.14 -15.25
N VAL A 5 -10.04 7.29 -14.33
CA VAL A 5 -10.47 5.89 -14.20
C VAL A 5 -11.57 5.70 -13.16
N GLY A 6 -12.13 6.80 -12.62
CA GLY A 6 -13.22 6.74 -11.66
C GLY A 6 -12.87 6.17 -10.29
N LEU A 7 -11.59 6.01 -9.93
CA LEU A 7 -11.16 5.36 -8.69
C LEU A 7 -10.94 6.33 -7.52
N MET A 8 -11.12 7.64 -7.72
CA MET A 8 -10.84 8.63 -6.68
C MET A 8 -11.67 8.40 -5.40
N HIS A 9 -12.90 7.91 -5.55
CA HIS A 9 -13.81 7.64 -4.43
C HIS A 9 -13.38 6.44 -3.56
N LEU A 10 -12.37 5.67 -3.97
CA LEU A 10 -11.81 4.55 -3.20
C LEU A 10 -10.58 4.96 -2.38
N VAL A 11 -10.17 6.23 -2.44
CA VAL A 11 -8.95 6.72 -1.81
C VAL A 11 -9.29 7.80 -0.79
N ASP A 12 -9.20 7.46 0.50
CA ASP A 12 -9.49 8.40 1.59
C ASP A 12 -8.43 9.48 1.74
N VAL A 13 -7.15 9.09 1.62
CA VAL A 13 -6.00 9.98 1.76
C VAL A 13 -5.10 9.86 0.55
N ARG A 14 -4.70 11.01 0.00
CA ARG A 14 -3.81 11.12 -1.14
C ARG A 14 -2.59 11.96 -0.77
N ILE A 15 -1.42 11.36 -0.88
CA ILE A 15 -0.13 12.05 -0.70
C ILE A 15 0.48 12.21 -2.10
N ASP A 16 0.46 13.43 -2.63
CA ASP A 16 0.99 13.76 -3.95
C ASP A 16 2.17 14.74 -3.86
N ALA A 17 2.66 15.21 -5.01
CA ALA A 17 3.79 16.12 -5.07
C ALA A 17 3.55 17.44 -4.32
N GLU A 18 2.32 17.93 -4.28
CA GLU A 18 1.94 19.15 -3.55
C GLU A 18 2.05 18.89 -2.04
N THR A 19 1.41 17.83 -1.52
CA THR A 19 1.51 17.44 -0.10
C THR A 19 2.96 17.18 0.33
N ILE A 20 3.75 16.54 -0.55
CA ILE A 20 5.17 16.26 -0.30
C ILE A 20 5.96 17.56 -0.13
N ALA A 21 5.73 18.56 -1.01
CA ALA A 21 6.41 19.84 -0.95
C ALA A 21 5.97 20.67 0.27
N GLU A 22 4.67 20.75 0.53
CA GLU A 22 4.09 21.50 1.66
C GLU A 22 4.61 21.01 3.01
N HIS A 23 4.78 19.70 3.16
CA HIS A 23 5.23 19.07 4.41
C HIS A 23 6.71 18.67 4.41
N ALA A 24 7.48 19.08 3.39
CA ALA A 24 8.90 18.77 3.24
C ALA A 24 9.22 17.26 3.43
N LEU A 25 8.34 16.38 2.91
CA LEU A 25 8.49 14.94 3.06
C LEU A 25 9.60 14.43 2.13
N ARG A 26 10.52 13.63 2.67
CA ARG A 26 11.54 13.00 1.82
C ARG A 26 10.91 11.90 0.98
N SER A 27 11.31 11.82 -0.28
CA SER A 27 10.89 10.77 -1.19
C SER A 27 11.48 9.42 -0.82
N GLN A 28 10.85 8.35 -1.31
CA GLN A 28 11.39 7.00 -1.23
C GLN A 28 12.86 7.00 -1.70
N PRO A 29 13.77 6.34 -0.98
CA PRO A 29 13.52 5.29 0.02
C PRO A 29 13.28 5.77 1.46
N ALA A 30 13.15 7.08 1.71
CA ALA A 30 12.78 7.56 3.05
C ALA A 30 11.34 7.15 3.42
N PRO A 31 11.05 6.90 4.72
CA PRO A 31 9.74 6.44 5.18
C PRO A 31 8.69 7.55 5.30
N ASP A 32 9.09 8.82 5.13
CA ASP A 32 8.32 10.01 5.50
C ASP A 32 6.91 10.01 4.91
N GLN A 33 6.76 9.66 3.63
CA GLN A 33 5.46 9.62 2.95
C GLN A 33 4.52 8.54 3.52
N LEU A 34 5.04 7.35 3.84
CA LEU A 34 4.24 6.24 4.38
C LEU A 34 3.82 6.52 5.81
N LEU A 35 4.72 7.04 6.64
CA LEU A 35 4.42 7.44 8.02
C LEU A 35 3.44 8.62 8.05
N TYR A 36 3.59 9.58 7.15
CA TYR A 36 2.62 10.67 7.00
C TYR A 36 1.25 10.13 6.58
N ALA A 37 1.17 9.19 5.63
CA ALA A 37 -0.09 8.56 5.24
C ALA A 37 -0.77 7.82 6.42
N CYS A 38 0.00 7.07 7.22
CA CYS A 38 -0.53 6.41 8.43
C CYS A 38 -1.13 7.42 9.41
N ARG A 39 -0.46 8.56 9.63
CA ARG A 39 -0.97 9.65 10.49
C ARG A 39 -2.27 10.25 9.96
N GLN A 40 -2.33 10.54 8.66
CA GLN A 40 -3.54 11.11 8.04
C GLN A 40 -4.73 10.14 8.08
N LEU A 41 -4.47 8.84 7.96
CA LEU A 41 -5.48 7.79 8.08
C LEU A 41 -5.86 7.46 9.54
N GLY A 42 -5.09 7.95 10.52
CA GLY A 42 -5.32 7.65 11.93
C GLY A 42 -5.08 6.17 12.30
N VAL A 43 -4.26 5.45 11.53
CA VAL A 43 -3.98 4.02 11.72
C VAL A 43 -2.56 3.79 12.22
N ALA A 44 -2.39 2.77 13.05
CA ALA A 44 -1.06 2.36 13.51
C ALA A 44 -0.28 1.71 12.34
N PRO A 45 1.04 1.93 12.23
CA PRO A 45 1.87 1.29 11.19
C PRO A 45 1.70 -0.24 11.14
N ALA A 46 1.55 -0.90 12.28
CA ALA A 46 1.34 -2.35 12.35
C ALA A 46 0.05 -2.86 11.67
N ALA A 47 -0.90 -1.97 11.37
CA ALA A 47 -2.14 -2.30 10.67
C ALA A 47 -2.10 -1.91 9.18
N VAL A 48 -0.94 -1.50 8.66
CA VAL A 48 -0.79 -1.00 7.28
C VAL A 48 0.18 -1.88 6.51
N ALA A 49 -0.23 -2.30 5.31
CA ALA A 49 0.61 -3.02 4.37
C ALA A 49 0.75 -2.27 3.04
N PRO A 50 1.88 -1.57 2.78
CA PRO A 50 2.11 -0.92 1.50
C PRO A 50 2.20 -1.92 0.35
N LEU A 51 1.56 -1.59 -0.77
CA LEU A 51 1.69 -2.31 -2.04
C LEU A 51 2.70 -1.58 -2.93
N THR A 52 3.73 -2.26 -3.43
CA THR A 52 4.77 -1.62 -4.27
C THR A 52 5.30 -2.53 -5.37
N HIS A 53 5.84 -1.95 -6.44
CA HIS A 53 6.55 -2.67 -7.51
C HIS A 53 8.04 -2.28 -7.58
N SER A 54 8.53 -1.45 -6.65
CA SER A 54 9.88 -0.88 -6.67
C SER A 54 10.66 -1.22 -5.39
N GLY A 55 11.98 -1.41 -5.53
CA GLY A 55 12.89 -1.63 -4.40
C GLY A 55 12.98 -0.42 -3.46
N ALA A 56 12.86 0.80 -3.99
CA ALA A 56 12.81 2.01 -3.16
C ALA A 56 11.55 2.04 -2.27
N GLY A 57 10.41 1.57 -2.77
CA GLY A 57 9.19 1.44 -1.98
C GLY A 57 9.30 0.35 -0.91
N VAL A 58 9.95 -0.78 -1.22
CA VAL A 58 10.27 -1.82 -0.23
C VAL A 58 11.14 -1.23 0.88
N ALA A 59 12.24 -0.55 0.52
CA ALA A 59 13.13 0.07 1.49
C ALA A 59 12.43 1.12 2.37
N ALA A 60 11.54 1.93 1.78
CA ALA A 60 10.74 2.90 2.53
C ALA A 60 9.80 2.23 3.53
N ALA A 61 9.11 1.17 3.13
CA ALA A 61 8.21 0.44 4.01
C ALA A 61 8.96 -0.24 5.17
N LEU A 62 10.08 -0.91 4.89
CA LEU A 62 10.93 -1.52 5.91
C LEU A 62 11.47 -0.46 6.88
N SER A 63 11.91 0.70 6.38
CA SER A 63 12.38 1.82 7.21
C SER A 63 11.27 2.43 8.07
N ALA A 64 10.01 2.29 7.66
CA ALA A 64 8.84 2.73 8.40
C ALA A 64 8.35 1.68 9.42
N GLY A 65 8.97 0.48 9.47
CA GLY A 65 8.51 -0.63 10.31
C GLY A 65 7.20 -1.26 9.80
N LEU A 66 6.91 -1.12 8.51
CA LEU A 66 5.70 -1.65 7.86
C LEU A 66 5.99 -3.00 7.21
N GLU A 67 4.98 -3.87 7.19
CA GLU A 67 5.00 -5.08 6.37
C GLU A 67 4.68 -4.71 4.92
N VAL A 68 5.47 -5.16 3.94
CA VAL A 68 5.31 -4.75 2.54
C VAL A 68 5.00 -5.90 1.61
N VAL A 69 4.07 -5.64 0.69
CA VAL A 69 3.68 -6.56 -0.37
C VAL A 69 4.21 -6.03 -1.71
N GLY A 70 5.18 -6.74 -2.27
CA GLY A 70 5.65 -6.54 -3.63
C GLY A 70 4.64 -7.06 -4.66
N VAL A 71 4.43 -6.32 -5.74
CA VAL A 71 3.60 -6.74 -6.89
C VAL A 71 4.50 -6.83 -8.12
N ALA A 72 4.91 -8.04 -8.46
CA ALA A 72 5.84 -8.30 -9.56
C ALA A 72 5.84 -9.76 -10.02
N GLN A 73 6.33 -9.99 -11.24
CA GLN A 73 6.53 -11.31 -11.83
C GLN A 73 7.98 -11.51 -12.30
N GLY A 74 8.39 -12.77 -12.48
CA GLY A 74 9.69 -13.14 -13.03
C GLY A 74 10.87 -12.52 -12.27
N ALA A 75 11.86 -12.01 -13.00
CA ALA A 75 13.08 -11.44 -12.41
C ALA A 75 12.81 -10.22 -11.50
N GLN A 76 11.74 -9.46 -11.73
CA GLN A 76 11.38 -8.34 -10.86
C GLN A 76 10.86 -8.84 -9.50
N ALA A 77 10.17 -9.98 -9.45
CA ALA A 77 9.74 -10.59 -8.19
C ALA A 77 10.95 -10.97 -7.33
N GLU A 78 11.95 -11.62 -7.92
CA GLU A 78 13.20 -11.95 -7.22
C GLU A 78 13.94 -10.70 -6.75
N ARG A 79 13.94 -9.64 -7.56
CA ARG A 79 14.51 -8.36 -7.17
C ARG A 79 13.82 -7.78 -5.93
N LEU A 80 12.49 -7.78 -5.87
CA LEU A 80 11.76 -7.27 -4.70
C LEU A 80 12.01 -8.11 -3.45
N ARG A 81 12.11 -9.45 -3.58
CA ARG A 81 12.55 -10.32 -2.47
C ARG A 81 13.96 -10.00 -2.02
N GLY A 82 14.88 -9.73 -2.96
CA GLY A 82 16.24 -9.29 -2.67
C GLY A 82 16.33 -7.96 -1.91
N PHE A 83 15.34 -7.06 -2.09
CA PHE A 83 15.20 -5.84 -1.30
C PHE A 83 14.56 -6.07 0.09
N GLY A 84 14.11 -7.29 0.39
CA GLY A 84 13.52 -7.66 1.68
C GLY A 84 11.99 -7.60 1.75
N ALA A 85 11.27 -7.58 0.62
CA ALA A 85 9.81 -7.66 0.64
C ALA A 85 9.34 -8.98 1.25
N GLN A 86 8.51 -8.93 2.29
CA GLN A 86 8.03 -10.12 3.01
C GLN A 86 7.09 -10.96 2.13
N HIS A 87 6.26 -10.28 1.35
CA HIS A 87 5.33 -10.91 0.42
C HIS A 87 5.57 -10.39 -0.99
N VAL A 88 5.52 -11.26 -2.00
CA VAL A 88 5.54 -10.86 -3.41
C VAL A 88 4.48 -11.63 -4.17
N VAL A 89 3.51 -10.91 -4.71
CA VAL A 89 2.39 -11.44 -5.49
C VAL A 89 2.53 -11.05 -6.97
N PRO A 90 2.02 -11.88 -7.90
CA PRO A 90 2.15 -11.61 -9.32
C PRO A 90 1.28 -10.44 -9.80
N THR A 91 0.13 -10.19 -9.15
CA THR A 91 -0.86 -9.17 -9.52
C THR A 91 -1.62 -8.70 -8.27
N LEU A 92 -2.33 -7.57 -8.37
CA LEU A 92 -3.27 -7.15 -7.32
C LEU A 92 -4.47 -8.11 -7.19
N GLU A 93 -4.91 -8.71 -8.30
CA GLU A 93 -5.99 -9.71 -8.31
C GLU A 93 -5.65 -10.92 -7.43
N ALA A 94 -4.38 -11.34 -7.37
CA ALA A 94 -3.96 -12.44 -6.53
C ALA A 94 -4.25 -12.19 -5.03
N LEU A 95 -4.38 -10.94 -4.58
CA LEU A 95 -4.74 -10.61 -3.19
C LEU A 95 -6.22 -10.85 -2.88
N LEU A 96 -7.06 -11.06 -3.89
CA LEU A 96 -8.49 -11.36 -3.73
C LEU A 96 -8.75 -12.86 -3.52
N ASP A 97 -7.71 -13.70 -3.55
CA ASP A 97 -7.88 -15.13 -3.31
C ASP A 97 -8.43 -15.34 -1.89
N PRO A 98 -9.64 -15.95 -1.75
CA PRO A 98 -10.27 -16.14 -0.44
C PRO A 98 -9.40 -16.96 0.52
N ARG A 99 -8.47 -17.76 -0.01
CA ARG A 99 -7.52 -18.56 0.79
C ARG A 99 -6.42 -17.72 1.44
N LEU A 100 -6.20 -16.49 0.97
CA LEU A 100 -5.29 -15.52 1.56
C LEU A 100 -5.99 -14.59 2.57
N SER A 101 -7.32 -14.60 2.59
CA SER A 101 -8.11 -13.87 3.60
C SER A 101 -8.14 -14.69 4.89
N SER A 102 -7.77 -14.09 6.03
CA SER A 102 -7.99 -14.72 7.33
C SER A 102 -9.50 -14.91 7.54
N PRO A 103 -9.97 -16.05 8.06
CA PRO A 103 -11.38 -16.26 8.39
C PRO A 103 -11.93 -15.28 9.44
N ASP A 104 -11.06 -14.57 10.17
CA ASP A 104 -11.42 -13.66 11.27
C ASP A 104 -11.44 -12.16 10.89
N ALA A 105 -11.38 -11.80 9.60
CA ALA A 105 -11.54 -10.40 9.22
C ALA A 105 -12.97 -9.91 9.52
N PRO A 106 -13.18 -8.80 10.28
CA PRO A 106 -14.50 -8.29 10.56
C PRO A 106 -15.21 -7.95 9.25
N THR A 107 -16.30 -8.66 8.97
CA THR A 107 -17.16 -8.40 7.82
C THR A 107 -17.85 -7.05 8.04
N THR A 108 -17.30 -5.99 7.46
CA THR A 108 -18.00 -4.70 7.39
C THR A 108 -19.27 -4.91 6.56
N GLU A 109 -20.42 -4.84 7.25
CA GLU A 109 -21.74 -4.98 6.66
C GLU A 109 -21.89 -4.12 5.41
N ARG A 110 -22.17 -4.78 4.28
CA ARG A 110 -22.67 -4.10 3.07
C ARG A 110 -24.02 -3.47 3.42
N ARG A 111 -24.05 -2.15 3.62
CA ARG A 111 -25.29 -1.39 3.64
C ARG A 111 -25.93 -1.48 2.25
N SER A 112 -26.86 -2.42 2.15
CA SER A 112 -27.80 -2.59 1.05
C SER A 112 -28.64 -1.34 0.88
N GLY A 113 -28.55 -0.71 -0.29
CA GLY A 113 -29.38 0.46 -0.58
C GLY A 113 -29.07 1.12 -1.91
N TRP A 114 -29.08 0.37 -3.02
CA TRP A 114 -29.32 0.97 -4.33
C TRP A 114 -30.70 0.55 -4.82
N LYS A 115 -31.64 1.50 -4.74
CA LYS A 115 -32.73 1.63 -5.71
C LYS A 115 -32.28 2.63 -6.77
#